data_AF-K2DIU4-F1
#
_entry.id   AF-K2DIU4-F1
#
_cell.length_a   1.000
_cell.length_b   1.000
_cell.length_c   1.000
_cell.angle_alpha   90.00
_cell.angle_beta   90.00
_cell.angle_gamma   90.00
#
_symmetry.space_group_name_H-M   'P 1'
#
loop_
_entity.id
_entity.type
_entity.pdbx_description
1 polymer ?
#
loop_
_entity_poly.entity_id
_entity_poly.type
_entity_poly.pdbx_seq_one_letter_code
_entity_poly.pdbx_strand_id
1 'polypeptide(L)'
;MAEPYFNWSNLEKNWISDVPTEYRPQRIRNCVRITGDFVSGNVLYYIVDWFLKKRDGTSKLKINKKWDTGKFHKCLAKDDKQFEVELGITRSQARTAIKKLEEGLGIIKTMNRRFYGNKTRHILLNKKTFTAYYEDAKDEQKLVEEADKNRFKDAVLSRKNARQIFVESEAL
;
A
#
# COMPACT_ATOMS: atom_id res chain seq x y z
N MET A 1 23.43 18.86 -7.98
CA MET A 1 22.94 17.54 -7.51
C MET A 1 21.43 17.61 -7.45
N ALA A 2 20.72 17.02 -8.41
CA ALA A 2 19.27 17.01 -8.42
C ALA A 2 18.78 15.84 -7.54
N GLU A 3 18.03 16.15 -6.48
CA GLU A 3 17.29 15.12 -5.73
C GLU A 3 16.45 14.30 -6.70
N PRO A 4 16.36 12.96 -6.56
CA PRO A 4 15.50 12.16 -7.41
C PRO A 4 14.05 12.52 -7.08
N TYR A 5 13.49 13.49 -7.81
CA TYR A 5 12.09 13.87 -7.71
C TYR A 5 11.25 12.70 -8.19
N PHE A 6 10.87 11.86 -7.24
CA PHE A 6 9.96 10.76 -7.46
C PHE A 6 8.60 11.29 -7.94
N ASN A 7 8.08 10.72 -9.03
CA ASN A 7 6.89 11.21 -9.72
C ASN A 7 5.63 10.41 -9.34
N TRP A 8 4.72 11.01 -8.57
CA TRP A 8 3.38 10.46 -8.29
C TRP A 8 2.63 10.03 -9.56
N SER A 9 2.89 10.68 -10.69
CA SER A 9 2.31 10.31 -11.99
C SER A 9 2.79 8.95 -12.49
N ASN A 10 4.01 8.52 -12.15
CA ASN A 10 4.50 7.18 -12.47
C ASN A 10 3.84 6.13 -11.59
N LEU A 11 3.62 6.42 -10.30
CA LEU A 11 2.85 5.55 -9.42
C LEU A 11 1.38 5.48 -9.86
N GLU A 12 0.77 6.60 -10.26
CA GLU A 12 -0.57 6.60 -10.88
C GLU A 12 -0.60 5.74 -12.13
N LYS A 13 0.38 5.84 -13.05
CA LYS A 13 0.45 4.96 -14.23
C LYS A 13 0.56 3.50 -13.82
N ASN A 14 1.53 3.14 -12.99
CA ASN A 14 1.71 1.75 -12.53
C ASN A 14 0.54 1.22 -11.68
N TRP A 15 -0.28 2.10 -11.11
CA TRP A 15 -1.48 1.74 -10.34
C TRP A 15 -2.77 1.72 -11.20
N ILE A 16 -2.87 2.58 -12.23
CA ILE A 16 -4.09 2.84 -13.01
C ILE A 16 -4.03 2.23 -14.42
N SER A 17 -2.85 2.04 -15.02
CA SER A 17 -2.73 1.39 -16.33
C SER A 17 -2.56 -0.12 -16.18
N ASP A 18 -3.61 -0.85 -16.54
CA ASP A 18 -3.55 -2.21 -17.09
C ASP A 18 -2.78 -3.26 -16.28
N VAL A 19 -2.99 -3.27 -14.97
CA VAL A 19 -2.54 -4.39 -14.15
C VAL A 19 -3.76 -5.27 -13.89
N PRO A 20 -3.82 -6.49 -14.44
CA PRO A 20 -4.97 -7.38 -14.28
C PRO A 20 -5.29 -7.59 -12.80
N THR A 21 -6.53 -8.00 -12.49
CA THR A 21 -7.04 -8.17 -11.12
C THR A 21 -6.09 -8.96 -10.20
N GLU A 22 -5.24 -9.81 -10.79
CA GLU A 22 -4.15 -10.58 -10.19
C GLU A 22 -3.03 -9.76 -9.51
N TYR A 23 -2.90 -8.45 -9.76
CA TYR A 23 -1.92 -7.57 -9.11
C TYR A 23 -2.48 -6.75 -7.93
N ARG A 24 -3.80 -6.79 -7.70
CA ARG A 24 -4.40 -6.24 -6.47
C ARG A 24 -3.82 -6.86 -5.19
N PRO A 25 -3.57 -8.19 -5.12
CA PRO A 25 -2.87 -8.81 -4.01
C PRO A 25 -1.48 -8.22 -3.74
N GLN A 26 -0.75 -7.78 -4.77
CA GLN A 26 0.59 -7.21 -4.58
C GLN A 26 0.54 -5.84 -3.90
N ARG A 27 -0.41 -5.00 -4.29
CA ARG A 27 -0.56 -3.64 -3.76
C ARG A 27 -0.95 -3.63 -2.31
N ILE A 28 -1.91 -4.49 -1.94
CA ILE A 28 -2.29 -4.67 -0.54
C ILE A 28 -1.12 -5.25 0.28
N ARG A 29 -0.35 -6.20 -0.27
CA ARG A 29 0.86 -6.72 0.41
C ARG A 29 1.86 -5.61 0.71
N ASN A 30 2.12 -4.70 -0.23
CA ASN A 30 3.02 -3.57 0.01
C ASN A 30 2.47 -2.63 1.09
N CYS A 31 1.17 -2.33 1.08
CA CYS A 31 0.55 -1.55 2.16
C CYS A 31 0.64 -2.27 3.53
N VAL A 32 0.52 -3.60 3.56
CA VAL A 32 0.71 -4.41 4.77
C VAL A 32 2.18 -4.39 5.22
N ARG A 33 3.16 -4.45 4.30
CA ARG A 33 4.58 -4.29 4.65
C ARG A 33 4.88 -2.93 5.26
N ILE A 34 4.40 -1.85 4.62
CA ILE A 34 4.58 -0.47 5.11
C ILE A 34 4.03 -0.30 6.53
N THR A 35 2.87 -0.90 6.80
CA THR A 35 2.20 -0.75 8.09
C THR A 35 2.63 -1.78 9.11
N GLY A 36 3.14 -2.94 8.71
CA GLY A 36 3.49 -4.06 9.57
C GLY A 36 2.30 -4.82 10.15
N ASP A 37 1.06 -4.51 9.75
CA ASP A 37 -0.13 -5.24 10.17
C ASP A 37 -1.22 -5.25 9.09
N PHE A 38 -2.03 -6.30 9.08
CA PHE A 38 -3.02 -6.50 8.02
C PHE A 38 -4.13 -5.44 8.02
N VAL A 39 -4.61 -5.03 9.20
CA VAL A 39 -5.74 -4.11 9.34
C VAL A 39 -5.36 -2.72 8.83
N SER A 40 -4.25 -2.17 9.31
CA SER A 40 -3.74 -0.87 8.89
C SER A 40 -3.34 -0.87 7.42
N GLY A 41 -2.77 -1.99 6.93
CA GLY A 41 -2.45 -2.16 5.51
C GLY A 41 -3.68 -2.11 4.61
N ASN A 42 -4.79 -2.73 5.03
CA ASN A 42 -6.07 -2.64 4.32
C ASN A 42 -6.64 -1.22 4.31
N VAL A 43 -6.62 -0.54 5.46
CA VAL A 43 -7.08 0.85 5.57
C VAL A 43 -6.23 1.77 4.68
N LEU A 44 -4.90 1.59 4.68
CA LEU A 44 -4.00 2.34 3.82
C LEU A 44 -4.30 2.10 2.34
N TYR A 45 -4.39 0.83 1.93
CA TYR A 45 -4.73 0.45 0.55
C TYR A 45 -6.03 1.11 0.11
N TYR A 46 -7.06 1.06 0.96
CA TYR A 46 -8.36 1.65 0.68
C TYR A 46 -8.29 3.18 0.51
N ILE A 47 -7.60 3.88 1.41
CA ILE A 47 -7.40 5.33 1.30
C ILE A 47 -6.67 5.65 0.00
N VAL A 48 -5.56 4.97 -0.29
CA VAL A 48 -4.76 5.22 -1.50
C VAL A 48 -5.61 5.00 -2.75
N ASP A 49 -6.43 3.94 -2.80
CA ASP A 49 -7.30 3.68 -3.95
C ASP A 49 -8.26 4.83 -4.25
N TRP A 50 -8.80 5.50 -3.21
CA TRP A 50 -9.63 6.69 -3.38
C TRP A 50 -8.88 7.89 -3.96
N PHE A 51 -7.59 8.04 -3.65
CA PHE A 51 -6.78 9.15 -4.14
C PHE A 51 -6.31 8.96 -5.59
N LEU A 52 -6.50 7.77 -6.15
CA LEU A 52 -6.20 7.47 -7.53
C LEU A 52 -7.35 7.87 -8.45
N LYS A 53 -7.00 8.07 -9.72
CA LYS A 53 -7.99 8.34 -10.75
C LYS A 53 -8.74 7.05 -11.10
N LYS A 54 -9.96 7.24 -11.59
CA LYS A 54 -10.71 6.20 -12.27
C LYS A 54 -10.05 5.89 -13.62
N ARG A 55 -10.54 4.84 -14.27
CA ARG A 55 -10.10 4.43 -15.62
C ARG A 55 -10.25 5.54 -16.66
N ASP A 56 -11.27 6.37 -16.53
CA ASP A 56 -11.52 7.54 -17.38
C ASP A 56 -10.59 8.75 -17.09
N GLY A 57 -9.65 8.61 -16.15
CA GLY A 57 -8.76 9.69 -15.71
C GLY A 57 -9.38 10.69 -14.75
N THR A 58 -10.69 10.57 -14.45
CA THR A 58 -11.37 11.46 -13.50
C THR A 58 -11.04 11.08 -12.06
N SER A 59 -11.09 12.07 -11.17
CA SER A 59 -10.81 11.84 -9.75
C SER A 59 -12.01 11.20 -9.05
N LYS A 60 -11.76 10.18 -8.21
CA LYS A 60 -12.80 9.61 -7.34
C LYS A 60 -13.20 10.57 -6.21
N LEU A 61 -12.27 11.42 -5.77
CA LEU A 61 -12.51 12.40 -4.71
C LEU A 61 -13.32 13.59 -5.22
N LYS A 62 -14.46 13.83 -4.57
CA LYS A 62 -15.37 14.94 -4.88
C LYS A 62 -15.20 16.15 -3.96
N ILE A 63 -14.43 16.02 -2.88
CA ILE A 63 -14.39 17.00 -1.79
C ILE A 63 -13.05 17.76 -1.85
N ASN A 64 -13.14 19.08 -1.96
CA ASN A 64 -12.00 19.98 -1.84
C ASN A 64 -12.12 20.78 -0.53
N LYS A 65 -11.07 20.77 0.29
CA LYS A 65 -11.02 21.58 1.52
C LYS A 65 -9.72 22.36 1.60
N LYS A 66 -9.82 23.58 2.13
CA LYS A 66 -8.65 24.39 2.48
C LYS A 66 -7.97 23.76 3.69
N TRP A 67 -6.67 23.49 3.56
CA TRP A 67 -5.83 23.04 4.66
C TRP A 67 -4.99 24.20 5.21
N ASP A 68 -4.23 23.95 6.28
CA ASP A 68 -3.39 24.95 6.96
C ASP A 68 -2.40 25.66 6.03
N THR A 69 -2.04 25.02 4.91
CA THR A 69 -1.18 25.60 3.87
C THR A 69 -1.87 26.66 3.00
N GLY A 70 -3.14 26.99 3.27
CA GLY A 70 -3.94 27.94 2.50
C GLY A 70 -4.45 27.43 1.15
N LYS A 71 -3.98 26.27 0.68
CA LYS A 71 -4.35 25.65 -0.61
C LYS A 71 -5.52 24.68 -0.46
N PHE A 72 -6.32 24.55 -1.52
CA PHE A 72 -7.36 23.53 -1.60
C PHE A 72 -6.75 22.18 -1.94
N HIS A 73 -7.07 21.18 -1.15
CA HIS A 73 -6.67 19.80 -1.36
C HIS A 73 -7.89 18.91 -1.54
N LYS A 74 -7.79 17.95 -2.46
CA LYS A 74 -8.74 16.84 -2.57
C LYS A 74 -8.60 15.95 -1.36
N CYS A 75 -9.71 15.63 -0.72
CA CYS A 75 -9.72 14.84 0.51
C CYS A 75 -10.82 13.78 0.49
N LEU A 76 -10.58 12.70 1.21
CA LEU A 76 -11.55 11.65 1.48
C LEU A 76 -12.30 12.01 2.77
N ALA A 77 -13.63 12.12 2.73
CA ALA A 77 -14.42 12.26 3.95
C ALA A 77 -15.02 10.90 4.31
N LYS A 78 -14.54 10.31 5.40
CA LYS A 78 -14.99 9.01 5.90
C LYS A 78 -14.98 8.96 7.43
N ASP A 79 -16.01 8.36 8.01
CA ASP A 79 -16.05 8.07 9.45
C ASP A 79 -15.64 6.62 9.76
N ASP A 80 -15.44 6.32 11.05
CA ASP A 80 -15.04 4.98 11.51
C ASP A 80 -16.10 3.90 11.18
N LYS A 81 -17.38 4.27 11.10
CA LYS A 81 -18.49 3.35 10.80
C LYS A 81 -18.49 2.94 9.32
N GLN A 82 -18.16 3.87 8.44
CA GLN A 82 -18.05 3.60 7.01
C GLN A 82 -16.86 2.68 6.71
N PHE A 83 -15.72 2.87 7.39
CA PHE A 83 -14.61 1.91 7.32
C PHE A 83 -15.03 0.52 7.81
N GLU A 84 -15.81 0.45 8.89
CA GLU A 84 -16.34 -0.82 9.40
C GLU A 84 -17.20 -1.55 8.37
N VAL A 85 -18.14 -0.84 7.73
CA VAL A 85 -19.02 -1.43 6.71
C VAL A 85 -18.25 -1.83 5.44
N GLU A 86 -17.32 -1.00 4.98
CA GLU A 86 -16.67 -1.19 3.67
C GLU A 86 -15.46 -2.14 3.73
N LEU A 87 -14.79 -2.25 4.89
CA LEU A 87 -13.61 -3.10 5.08
C LEU A 87 -13.86 -4.30 5.99
N GLY A 88 -15.04 -4.39 6.63
CA GLY A 88 -15.35 -5.49 7.56
C GLY A 88 -14.51 -5.48 8.83
N ILE A 89 -14.04 -4.31 9.26
CA ILE A 89 -13.25 -4.12 10.49
C ILE A 89 -14.08 -3.47 11.59
N THR A 90 -13.66 -3.56 12.84
CA THR A 90 -14.36 -2.80 13.92
C THR A 90 -14.01 -1.31 13.85
N ARG A 91 -14.89 -0.45 14.40
CA ARG A 91 -14.60 0.99 14.53
C ARG A 91 -13.32 1.29 15.32
N SER A 92 -13.02 0.46 16.32
CA SER A 92 -11.80 0.57 17.12
C SER A 92 -10.56 0.30 16.28
N GLN A 93 -10.60 -0.76 15.46
CA GLN A 93 -9.56 -1.06 14.49
C GLN A 93 -9.38 0.06 13.46
N ALA A 94 -10.47 0.61 12.92
CA ALA A 94 -10.42 1.74 12.00
C ALA A 94 -9.74 2.96 12.63
N ARG A 95 -10.09 3.29 13.89
CA ARG A 95 -9.48 4.41 14.62
C ARG A 95 -7.99 4.20 14.87
N THR A 96 -7.61 3.00 15.32
CA THR A 96 -6.20 2.65 15.57
C THR A 96 -5.38 2.70 14.29
N ALA A 97 -5.90 2.14 13.19
CA ALA A 97 -5.26 2.19 11.88
C ALA A 97 -5.05 3.64 11.42
N ILE A 98 -6.08 4.48 11.48
CA ILE A 98 -5.98 5.89 11.10
C ILE A 98 -4.95 6.63 11.95
N LYS A 99 -4.97 6.44 13.28
CA LYS A 99 -3.97 7.03 14.18
C LYS A 99 -2.56 6.61 13.82
N LYS A 100 -2.34 5.32 13.51
CA LYS A 100 -1.04 4.80 13.09
C LYS A 100 -0.57 5.41 11.76
N LEU A 101 -1.45 5.51 10.77
CA LEU A 101 -1.14 6.10 9.47
C LEU A 101 -0.84 7.60 9.57
N GLU A 102 -1.48 8.30 10.50
CA GLU A 102 -1.29 9.73 10.74
C GLU A 102 -0.07 10.04 11.60
N GLU A 103 -0.06 9.56 12.85
CA GLU A 103 0.94 9.91 13.85
C GLU A 103 2.21 9.05 13.73
N GLY A 104 2.05 7.76 13.43
CA GLY A 104 3.17 6.81 13.36
C GLY A 104 3.95 6.93 12.06
N LEU A 105 3.26 7.03 10.92
CA LEU A 105 3.87 7.00 9.59
C LEU A 105 3.83 8.34 8.86
N GLY A 106 3.00 9.31 9.27
CA GLY A 106 2.88 10.60 8.57
C GLY A 106 2.38 10.48 7.13
N ILE A 107 1.77 9.34 6.77
CA ILE A 107 1.30 9.03 5.41
C ILE A 107 -0.02 9.76 5.14
N ILE A 108 -0.82 9.99 6.18
CA ILE A 108 -2.05 10.78 6.07
C ILE A 108 -2.03 11.96 7.04
N LYS A 109 -2.87 12.94 6.76
CA LYS A 109 -3.27 13.98 7.72
C LYS A 109 -4.78 13.97 7.83
N THR A 110 -5.29 14.16 9.04
CA THR A 110 -6.72 14.16 9.29
C THR A 110 -7.18 15.47 9.91
N MET A 111 -8.41 15.84 9.60
CA MET A 111 -9.05 17.01 10.17
C MET A 111 -10.55 16.77 10.26
N ASN A 112 -11.13 17.08 11.41
CA ASN A 112 -12.58 16.99 11.58
C ASN A 112 -13.25 18.26 11.05
N ARG A 113 -14.09 18.13 10.03
CA ARG A 113 -14.89 19.23 9.47
C ARG A 113 -16.33 18.78 9.25
N ARG A 114 -17.25 19.73 9.11
CA ARG A 114 -18.63 19.41 8.75
C ARG A 114 -18.72 18.92 7.30
N PHE A 115 -19.42 17.81 7.10
CA PHE A 115 -19.78 17.24 5.81
C PHE A 115 -21.24 16.76 5.89
N TYR A 116 -22.10 17.32 5.03
CA TYR A 116 -23.57 17.12 5.08
C TYR A 116 -24.16 17.26 6.50
N GLY A 117 -23.79 18.34 7.22
CA GLY A 117 -24.29 18.62 8.56
C GLY A 117 -23.58 17.86 9.70
N ASN A 118 -22.91 16.75 9.41
CA ASN A 118 -22.24 15.92 10.42
C ASN A 118 -20.75 16.23 10.53
N LYS A 119 -20.17 16.07 11.73
CA LYS A 119 -18.72 16.16 11.93
C LYS A 119 -18.08 14.89 11.37
N THR A 120 -17.37 15.01 10.24
CA THR A 120 -16.74 13.89 9.54
C THR A 120 -15.24 14.12 9.44
N ARG A 121 -14.48 13.03 9.61
CA ARG A 121 -13.02 13.06 9.42
C ARG A 121 -12.73 13.22 7.93
N HIS A 122 -11.99 14.26 7.59
CA HIS A 122 -11.43 14.47 6.27
C HIS A 122 -9.98 14.01 6.32
N ILE A 123 -9.62 13.16 5.36
CA ILE A 123 -8.33 12.50 5.26
C ILE A 123 -7.64 13.05 4.02
N LEU A 124 -6.41 13.50 4.20
CA LEU A 124 -5.50 13.96 3.16
C LEU A 124 -4.35 12.96 3.05
N LEU A 125 -4.03 12.52 1.83
CA LEU A 125 -2.88 11.66 1.59
C LEU A 125 -1.62 12.51 1.38
N ASN A 126 -0.58 12.25 2.18
CA ASN A 126 0.76 12.77 1.93
C ASN A 126 1.44 11.90 0.86
N LYS A 127 1.23 12.28 -0.40
CA LYS A 127 1.72 11.56 -1.57
C LYS A 127 3.25 11.34 -1.54
N LYS A 128 4.02 12.32 -1.09
CA LYS A 128 5.48 12.24 -1.01
C LYS A 128 5.90 11.14 -0.03
N THR A 129 5.37 11.20 1.19
CA THR A 129 5.68 10.22 2.24
C THR A 129 5.20 8.83 1.89
N PHE A 130 3.95 8.67 1.41
CA PHE A 130 3.45 7.37 0.97
C PHE A 130 4.37 6.73 -0.05
N THR A 131 4.83 7.52 -1.02
CA THR A 131 5.56 6.92 -2.12
C THR A 131 6.98 6.50 -1.75
N ALA A 132 7.64 7.23 -0.85
CA ALA A 132 8.91 6.80 -0.29
C ALA A 132 8.77 5.40 0.37
N TYR A 133 7.81 5.25 1.28
CA TYR A 133 7.51 3.96 1.91
C TYR A 133 7.16 2.86 0.90
N TYR A 134 6.47 3.21 -0.19
CA TYR A 134 6.03 2.23 -1.17
C TYR A 134 7.18 1.68 -2.01
N GLU A 135 8.14 2.51 -2.41
CA GLU A 135 9.34 2.02 -3.11
C GLU A 135 10.21 1.18 -2.18
N ASP A 136 10.41 1.61 -0.92
CA ASP A 136 11.15 0.81 0.07
C ASP A 136 10.54 -0.59 0.23
N ALA A 137 9.22 -0.68 0.37
CA ALA A 137 8.52 -1.97 0.51
C ALA A 137 8.61 -2.84 -0.75
N LYS A 138 8.66 -2.22 -1.93
CA LYS A 138 8.79 -2.91 -3.21
C LYS A 138 10.21 -3.44 -3.43
N ASP A 139 11.22 -2.68 -3.03
CA ASP A 139 12.61 -3.13 -3.12
C ASP A 139 12.90 -4.25 -2.11
N GLU A 140 12.37 -4.15 -0.88
CA GLU A 140 12.40 -5.24 0.09
C GLU A 140 11.75 -6.51 -0.49
N GLN A 141 10.60 -6.37 -1.16
CA GLN A 141 9.94 -7.50 -1.80
C GLN A 141 10.83 -8.17 -2.87
N LYS A 142 11.49 -7.41 -3.75
CA LYS A 142 12.37 -7.97 -4.78
C LYS A 142 13.51 -8.77 -4.16
N LEU A 143 14.12 -8.24 -3.08
CA LEU A 143 15.20 -8.92 -2.36
C LEU A 143 14.73 -10.27 -1.78
N VAL A 144 13.52 -10.32 -1.21
CA VAL A 144 12.92 -11.57 -0.71
C VAL A 144 12.69 -12.56 -1.85
N GLU A 145 12.13 -12.11 -2.98
CA GLU A 145 11.87 -12.97 -4.14
C GLU A 145 13.16 -13.52 -4.76
N GLU A 146 14.24 -12.74 -4.77
CA GLU A 146 15.57 -13.18 -5.22
C GLU A 146 16.19 -14.20 -4.25
N ALA A 147 16.08 -13.95 -2.94
CA ALA A 147 16.55 -14.87 -1.91
C ALA A 147 15.82 -16.22 -1.98
N ASP A 148 14.50 -16.22 -2.17
CA ASP A 148 13.69 -17.44 -2.30
C ASP A 148 14.06 -18.23 -3.57
N LYS A 149 14.29 -17.53 -4.70
CA LYS A 149 14.77 -18.17 -5.93
C LYS A 149 16.12 -18.84 -5.74
N ASN A 150 17.03 -18.21 -5.01
CA ASN A 150 18.35 -18.78 -4.74
C ASN A 150 18.25 -19.99 -3.82
N ARG A 151 17.48 -19.91 -2.72
CA ARG A 151 17.21 -21.06 -1.84
C ARG A 151 16.61 -22.24 -2.59
N PHE A 152 15.69 -21.99 -3.50
CA PHE A 152 15.09 -23.04 -4.32
C PHE A 152 16.12 -23.70 -5.25
N LYS A 153 16.98 -22.90 -5.91
CA LYS A 153 18.07 -23.42 -6.75
C LYS A 153 19.03 -24.30 -5.95
N ASP A 154 19.44 -23.86 -4.77
CA ASP A 154 20.36 -24.60 -3.91
C ASP A 154 19.75 -25.95 -3.46
N ALA A 155 18.46 -25.94 -3.09
CA ALA A 155 17.73 -27.16 -2.73
C ALA A 155 17.61 -28.14 -3.91
N VAL A 156 17.37 -27.65 -5.13
CA VAL A 156 17.31 -28.48 -6.34
C VAL A 156 18.69 -29.08 -6.66
N LEU A 157 19.76 -28.29 -6.56
CA LEU A 157 21.12 -28.75 -6.81
C LEU A 157 21.55 -29.82 -5.79
N SER A 158 21.27 -29.58 -4.50
CA SER A 158 21.51 -30.55 -3.42
C SER A 158 20.81 -31.88 -3.69
N ARG A 159 19.54 -31.85 -4.11
CA ARG A 159 18.79 -33.08 -4.47
C ARG A 159 19.37 -33.81 -5.69
N LYS A 160 19.87 -33.09 -6.71
CA LYS A 160 20.53 -33.70 -7.87
C LYS A 160 21.82 -34.40 -7.45
N ASN A 161 22.65 -33.74 -6.65
CA ASN A 161 23.91 -34.31 -6.16
C ASN A 161 23.66 -35.55 -5.28
N ALA A 162 22.66 -35.50 -4.39
CA ALA A 162 22.28 -36.66 -3.58
C ALA A 162 21.82 -37.87 -4.43
N ARG A 163 21.09 -37.63 -5.52
CA ARG A 163 20.70 -38.68 -6.47
C ARG A 163 21.90 -39.26 -7.22
N GLN A 164 22.84 -38.43 -7.63
CA GLN A 164 24.05 -38.86 -8.32
C GLN A 164 24.87 -39.82 -7.44
N ILE A 165 25.09 -39.43 -6.17
CA ILE A 165 25.80 -40.25 -5.17
C ILE A 165 25.09 -41.60 -4.96
N PHE A 166 23.76 -41.59 -4.87
CA PHE A 166 22.98 -42.81 -4.69
C PHE A 166 23.12 -43.78 -5.88
N VAL A 167 23.02 -43.26 -7.12
CA VAL A 167 23.21 -44.07 -8.33
C VAL A 167 24.64 -44.64 -8.42
N GLU A 168 25.65 -43.84 -8.06
CA GLU A 168 27.05 -44.30 -8.05
C GLU A 168 27.29 -45.36 -6.96
N SER A 169 26.56 -45.32 -5.84
CA SER A 169 26.67 -46.32 -4.78
C SER A 169 25.96 -47.65 -5.07
N GLU A 170 24.94 -47.67 -5.93
CA GLU A 170 24.27 -48.91 -6.37
C GLU A 170 25.00 -49.62 -7.54
N ALA A 171 25.95 -48.93 -8.19
CA ALA A 171 26.73 -49.46 -9.31
C ALA A 171 28.04 -50.14 -8.91
N LEU A 172 28.36 -50.20 -7.60
CA LEU A 172 29.52 -50.84 -6.98
C LEU A 172 29.12 -52.16 -6.32
#